data_AF-A0A428IGV6-F1
#
_entry.id   AF-A0A428IGV6-F1
#
_cell.length_a   1.000
_cell.length_b   1.000
_cell.length_c   1.000
_cell.angle_alpha   90.00
_cell.angle_beta   90.00
_cell.angle_gamma   90.00
#
_symmetry.space_group_name_H-M   'P 1'
#
loop_
_entity.id
_entity.type
_entity.pdbx_description
1 polymer ?
#
loop_
_entity_poly.entity_id
_entity_poly.type
_entity_poly.pdbx_seq_one_letter_code
_entity_poly.pdbx_strand_id
1 'polypeptide(L)'
;MGQVKSEKGKASTIATGIVSASNSITTAGTVTRDKTSSYTANTVGRRLIINEASIAKNIQSKISEFVKLIHSVANEFEVVDEKISTMWQNNLPSSQNKGTTGLPSPYTNPSFVPQNNLFKE
;
A
#
# COMPACT_ATOMS: atom_id res chain seq x y z
N MET A 1 -6.60 5.19 22.19
CA MET A 1 -6.94 5.01 20.76
C MET A 1 -5.82 4.24 20.09
N GLY A 2 -6.13 3.31 19.19
CA GLY A 2 -5.12 2.50 18.49
C GLY A 2 -4.40 3.29 17.39
N GLN A 3 -3.24 2.79 16.96
CA GLN A 3 -2.47 3.34 15.84
C GLN A 3 -3.27 3.24 14.54
N VAL A 4 -3.34 4.32 13.76
CA VAL A 4 -3.83 4.24 12.38
C VAL A 4 -2.77 3.54 11.56
N LYS A 5 -3.15 2.49 10.82
CA LYS A 5 -2.21 1.71 10.03
C LYS A 5 -2.88 1.11 8.80
N SER A 6 -2.38 1.52 7.65
CA SER A 6 -2.72 1.01 6.32
C SER A 6 -1.90 -0.23 5.99
N GLU A 7 -2.43 -1.02 5.07
CA GLU A 7 -1.88 -2.32 4.68
C GLU A 7 -0.81 -2.21 3.58
N LYS A 8 0.16 -1.28 3.75
CA LYS A 8 1.24 -1.04 2.77
C LYS A 8 1.93 -2.34 2.34
N GLY A 9 2.25 -3.22 3.30
CA GLY A 9 2.90 -4.50 3.01
C GLY A 9 2.11 -5.39 2.07
N LYS A 10 0.77 -5.45 2.20
CA LYS A 10 -0.10 -6.21 1.30
C LYS A 10 -0.10 -5.58 -0.10
N ALA A 11 -0.24 -4.26 -0.19
CA ALA A 11 -0.21 -3.54 -1.46
C ALA A 11 1.11 -3.75 -2.22
N SER A 12 2.26 -3.58 -1.55
CA SER A 12 3.58 -3.80 -2.15
C SER A 12 3.81 -5.25 -2.57
N THR A 13 3.35 -6.23 -1.79
CA THR A 13 3.46 -7.65 -2.13
C THR A 13 2.68 -7.97 -3.40
N ILE A 14 1.43 -7.49 -3.50
CA ILE A 14 0.59 -7.69 -4.68
C ILE A 14 1.20 -6.99 -5.91
N ALA A 15 1.66 -5.74 -5.77
CA ALA A 15 2.30 -5.01 -6.86
C ALA A 15 3.56 -5.71 -7.38
N THR A 16 4.39 -6.24 -6.47
CA THR A 16 5.57 -7.04 -6.81
C THR A 16 5.18 -8.32 -7.54
N GLY A 17 4.09 -8.98 -7.12
CA GLY A 17 3.53 -10.15 -7.82
C GLY A 17 3.09 -9.82 -9.25
N ILE A 18 2.39 -8.69 -9.43
CA ILE A 18 1.91 -8.24 -10.75
C ILE A 18 3.08 -8.00 -11.72
N VAL A 19 4.11 -7.26 -11.29
CA VAL A 19 5.26 -6.98 -12.17
C VAL A 19 6.07 -8.25 -12.46
N SER A 20 6.15 -9.17 -11.50
CA SER A 20 6.84 -10.44 -11.71
C SER A 20 6.11 -11.30 -12.75
N ALA A 21 4.79 -11.38 -12.65
CA ALA A 21 3.96 -12.09 -13.63
C ALA A 21 4.03 -11.45 -15.02
N SER A 22 4.08 -10.11 -15.11
CA SER A 22 4.11 -9.39 -16.39
C SER A 22 5.39 -9.61 -17.19
N ASN A 23 6.49 -10.03 -16.56
CA ASN A 23 7.73 -10.40 -17.26
C ASN A 23 7.52 -11.59 -18.22
N SER A 24 6.49 -12.41 -18.02
CA SER A 24 6.12 -13.49 -18.95
C SER A 24 5.68 -12.98 -20.33
N ILE A 25 5.12 -11.78 -20.41
CA ILE A 25 4.56 -11.19 -21.64
C ILE A 25 5.65 -11.01 -22.71
N THR A 26 6.86 -10.64 -22.30
CA THR A 26 7.99 -10.42 -23.23
C THR A 26 8.89 -11.64 -23.38
N THR A 27 8.64 -12.71 -22.61
CA THR A 27 9.49 -13.91 -22.57
C THR A 27 8.79 -15.17 -23.11
N ALA A 28 7.55 -15.07 -23.60
CA ALA A 28 6.73 -16.17 -24.12
C ALA A 28 7.29 -16.90 -25.38
N GLY A 29 8.57 -16.71 -25.71
CA GLY A 29 9.26 -17.33 -26.84
C GLY A 29 9.57 -16.34 -27.96
N THR A 30 10.67 -16.57 -28.68
CA THR A 30 11.08 -15.73 -29.81
C THR A 30 10.63 -16.38 -31.10
N VAL A 31 9.79 -15.68 -31.88
CA VAL A 31 9.44 -16.11 -33.24
C VAL A 31 10.57 -15.73 -34.20
N THR A 32 11.07 -16.71 -34.97
CA THR A 32 12.12 -16.48 -35.96
C THR A 32 11.51 -16.03 -37.28
N ARG A 33 12.05 -14.93 -37.84
CA ARG A 33 11.60 -14.39 -39.13
C ARG A 33 12.22 -15.19 -40.29
N ASP A 34 11.41 -15.54 -41.27
CA ASP A 34 11.91 -16.03 -42.56
C ASP A 34 12.56 -14.89 -43.34
N LYS A 35 13.84 -15.08 -43.67
CA LYS A 35 14.70 -14.11 -44.37
C LYS A 35 14.84 -14.39 -45.86
N THR A 36 14.34 -15.53 -46.33
CA THR A 36 14.66 -16.09 -47.65
C THR A 36 13.51 -16.01 -48.64
N SER A 37 12.27 -16.12 -48.16
CA SER A 37 11.11 -16.08 -49.04
C SER A 37 10.74 -14.67 -49.51
N SER A 38 10.44 -14.51 -50.80
CA SER A 38 10.07 -13.23 -51.42
C SER A 38 8.62 -13.19 -51.95
N TYR A 39 7.68 -13.75 -51.20
CA TYR A 39 6.24 -13.65 -51.49
C TYR A 39 5.51 -12.76 -50.47
N THR A 40 4.38 -12.18 -50.88
CA THR A 40 3.60 -11.20 -50.09
C THR A 40 3.29 -11.67 -48.67
N ALA A 41 2.92 -12.94 -48.49
CA ALA A 41 2.63 -13.49 -47.17
C ALA A 41 3.85 -13.47 -46.23
N ASN A 42 5.09 -13.61 -46.72
CA ASN A 42 6.28 -13.47 -45.87
C ASN A 42 6.45 -12.03 -45.38
N THR A 43 6.26 -11.04 -46.26
CA THR A 43 6.30 -9.62 -45.89
C THR A 43 5.27 -9.29 -44.82
N VAL A 44 4.04 -9.81 -44.96
CA VAL A 44 2.98 -9.65 -43.95
C VAL A 44 3.36 -10.32 -42.64
N GLY A 45 3.83 -11.57 -42.66
CA GLY A 45 4.25 -12.31 -41.47
C GLY A 45 5.35 -11.58 -40.69
N ARG A 46 6.38 -11.08 -41.38
CA ARG A 46 7.46 -10.30 -40.76
C ARG A 46 6.94 -9.04 -40.05
N ARG A 47 6.02 -8.31 -40.68
CA ARG A 47 5.39 -7.13 -40.08
C ARG A 47 4.59 -7.47 -38.83
N LEU A 48 3.78 -8.54 -38.88
CA LEU A 48 2.99 -8.99 -37.73
C LEU A 48 3.87 -9.38 -36.55
N ILE A 49 4.96 -10.13 -36.79
CA ILE A 49 5.92 -10.51 -35.73
C ILE A 49 6.54 -9.27 -35.07
N ILE A 50 6.94 -8.26 -35.86
CA ILE A 50 7.52 -7.01 -35.31
C ILE A 50 6.48 -6.24 -34.50
N ASN A 51 5.25 -6.12 -35.02
CA ASN A 51 4.18 -5.41 -34.35
C ASN A 51 3.83 -6.08 -33.01
N GLU A 52 3.71 -7.41 -32.99
CA GLU A 52 3.43 -8.18 -31.78
C GLU A 52 4.50 -7.95 -30.70
N ALA A 53 5.78 -8.03 -31.08
CA ALA A 53 6.88 -7.78 -30.15
C ALA A 53 6.87 -6.35 -29.59
N SER A 54 6.47 -5.36 -30.41
CA SER A 54 6.31 -3.97 -29.97
C SER A 54 5.13 -3.82 -29.01
N ILE A 55 4.00 -4.47 -29.30
CA ILE A 55 2.80 -4.45 -28.47
C ILE A 55 3.09 -5.09 -27.11
N ALA A 56 3.71 -6.28 -27.08
CA ALA A 56 4.08 -6.98 -25.85
C ALA A 56 4.97 -6.12 -24.93
N LYS A 57 5.98 -5.44 -25.51
CA LYS A 57 6.83 -4.49 -24.77
C LYS A 57 6.05 -3.31 -24.22
N ASN A 58 5.13 -2.75 -25.00
CA ASN A 58 4.31 -1.62 -24.56
C ASN A 58 3.41 -2.03 -23.38
N ILE A 59 2.76 -3.18 -23.46
CA ILE A 59 1.92 -3.74 -22.38
C ILE A 59 2.75 -3.93 -21.11
N GLN A 60 3.92 -4.58 -21.20
CA GLN A 60 4.79 -4.79 -20.04
C GLN A 60 5.25 -3.47 -19.41
N SER A 61 5.58 -2.46 -20.23
CA SER A 61 5.91 -1.11 -19.76
C SER A 61 4.75 -0.46 -19.01
N LYS A 62 3.53 -0.54 -19.54
CA LYS A 62 2.34 0.03 -18.89
C LYS A 62 1.99 -0.65 -17.58
N ILE A 63 2.16 -1.97 -17.49
CA ILE A 63 2.02 -2.70 -16.22
C ILE A 63 3.07 -2.25 -15.21
N SER A 64 4.33 -2.05 -15.64
CA SER A 64 5.40 -1.55 -14.78
C SER A 64 5.12 -0.13 -14.25
N GLU A 65 4.63 0.77 -15.11
CA GLU A 65 4.19 2.11 -14.71
C GLU A 65 3.05 2.05 -13.67
N PHE A 66 2.04 1.22 -13.90
CA PHE A 66 0.94 1.03 -12.97
C PHE A 66 1.41 0.50 -11.61
N VAL A 67 2.33 -0.47 -11.59
CA VAL A 67 2.90 -1.01 -10.34
C VAL A 67 3.67 0.07 -9.56
N LYS A 68 4.38 0.97 -10.24
CA LYS A 68 5.03 2.11 -9.58
C LYS A 68 4.03 3.04 -8.90
N LEU A 69 2.86 3.27 -9.52
CA LEU A 69 1.79 4.05 -8.91
C LEU A 69 1.25 3.39 -7.64
N ILE A 70 1.06 2.06 -7.65
CA ILE A 70 0.65 1.32 -6.44
C ILE A 70 1.65 1.51 -5.31
N HIS A 71 2.95 1.37 -5.59
CA HIS A 71 3.98 1.59 -4.58
C HIS A 71 4.00 3.04 -4.05
N SER A 72 3.83 4.03 -4.93
CA SER A 72 3.76 5.44 -4.52
C SER A 72 2.58 5.69 -3.58
N VAL A 73 1.39 5.27 -3.98
CA VAL A 73 0.17 5.44 -3.19
C VAL A 73 0.27 4.71 -1.85
N ALA A 74 0.77 3.47 -1.84
CA ALA A 74 0.97 2.72 -0.60
C ALA A 74 1.95 3.41 0.36
N ASN A 75 2.96 4.10 -0.17
CA ASN A 75 3.88 4.90 0.63
C ASN A 75 3.22 6.18 1.17
N GLU A 76 2.41 6.85 0.37
CA GLU A 76 1.64 8.03 0.81
C GLU A 76 0.68 7.69 1.95
N PHE A 77 0.01 6.53 1.89
CA PHE A 77 -0.84 6.06 2.98
C PHE A 77 -0.07 5.88 4.29
N GLU A 78 1.13 5.29 4.27
CA GLU A 78 1.94 5.11 5.48
C GLU A 78 2.35 6.46 6.09
N VAL A 79 2.75 7.44 5.28
CA VAL A 79 3.07 8.79 5.75
C VAL A 79 1.85 9.46 6.40
N VAL A 80 0.66 9.28 5.82
CA VAL A 80 -0.59 9.82 6.38
C VAL A 80 -0.94 9.13 7.69
N ASP A 81 -0.79 7.81 7.79
CA ASP A 81 -1.04 7.03 9.00
C ASP A 81 -0.16 7.48 10.16
N GLU A 82 1.13 7.69 9.91
CA GLU A 82 2.09 8.20 10.91
C GLU A 82 1.70 9.60 11.38
N LYS A 83 1.32 10.48 10.44
CA LYS A 83 0.87 11.84 10.75
C LYS A 83 -0.38 11.83 11.63
N ILE A 84 -1.38 11.03 11.29
CA ILE A 84 -2.62 10.91 12.07
C ILE A 84 -2.34 10.30 13.45
N SER A 85 -1.54 9.24 13.51
CA SER A 85 -1.16 8.60 14.77
C SER A 85 -0.44 9.58 15.70
N THR A 86 0.47 10.38 15.16
CA THR A 86 1.17 11.43 15.91
C THR A 86 0.23 12.54 16.38
N MET A 87 -0.68 13.00 15.52
CA MET A 87 -1.70 13.98 15.91
C MET A 87 -2.56 13.46 17.06
N TRP A 88 -2.98 12.19 17.00
CA TRP A 88 -3.74 11.58 18.08
C TRP A 88 -2.92 11.53 19.36
N GLN A 89 -1.67 11.05 19.30
CA GLN A 89 -0.74 10.99 20.44
C GLN A 89 -0.57 12.36 21.13
N ASN A 90 -0.46 13.42 20.33
CA ASN A 90 -0.23 14.79 20.82
C ASN A 90 -1.50 15.48 21.32
N ASN A 91 -2.68 15.08 20.83
CA ASN A 91 -3.98 15.63 21.27
C ASN A 91 -4.61 14.85 22.43
N LEU A 92 -3.97 13.77 22.93
CA LEU A 92 -4.39 13.17 24.19
C LEU A 92 -4.11 14.17 25.34
N PRO A 93 -5.11 14.51 26.17
CA PRO A 93 -4.87 15.34 27.35
C PRO A 93 -3.81 14.66 28.21
N SER A 94 -2.85 15.45 28.71
CA SER A 94 -1.63 15.05 29.43
C SER A 94 -1.85 14.10 30.64
N SER A 95 -3.11 13.88 31.03
CA SER A 95 -3.57 12.91 32.03
C SER A 95 -3.47 11.44 31.58
N GLN A 96 -3.51 11.15 30.28
CA GLN A 96 -3.52 9.76 29.77
C GLN A 96 -2.15 9.20 29.36
N ASN A 97 -1.09 10.01 29.42
CA ASN A 97 0.30 9.56 29.17
C ASN A 97 1.01 9.00 30.41
N LYS A 98 0.31 8.84 31.53
CA LYS A 98 0.85 8.14 32.70
C LYS A 98 0.31 6.73 32.69
N GLY A 99 1.19 5.76 32.43
CA GLY A 99 0.92 4.36 32.74
C GLY A 99 0.28 4.27 34.13
N THR A 100 -0.80 3.50 34.20
CA THR A 100 -1.38 2.88 35.39
C THR A 100 -0.68 3.24 36.71
N THR A 101 -1.24 4.21 37.44
CA THR A 101 -1.45 4.26 38.90
C THR A 101 -1.59 5.71 39.35
N GLY A 102 -2.78 6.09 39.81
CA GLY A 102 -3.03 7.33 40.55
C GLY A 102 -3.35 8.56 39.68
N LEU A 103 -4.63 8.78 39.43
CA LEU A 103 -5.18 10.06 38.96
C LEU A 103 -5.06 11.09 40.10
N PRO A 104 -4.41 12.26 39.95
CA PRO A 104 -4.70 13.40 40.82
C PRO A 104 -5.97 14.08 40.28
N SER A 105 -7.07 13.99 41.03
CA SER A 105 -8.34 14.64 40.72
C SER A 105 -8.17 16.17 40.62
N PRO A 106 -8.67 16.86 39.58
CA PRO A 106 -8.64 18.32 39.49
C PRO A 106 -9.70 19.02 40.34
N TYR A 107 -10.51 18.28 41.10
CA TYR A 107 -11.57 18.83 41.93
C TYR A 107 -11.21 18.71 43.41
N THR A 108 -10.56 19.73 43.97
CA THR A 108 -10.65 20.01 45.41
C THR A 108 -12.01 20.65 45.69
N ASN A 109 -13.06 19.84 45.70
CA ASN A 109 -14.32 20.25 46.30
C ASN A 109 -14.22 20.00 47.82
N PRO A 110 -14.10 21.04 48.66
CA PRO A 110 -13.90 20.89 50.11
C PRO A 110 -15.13 20.31 50.84
N SER A 111 -16.25 20.07 50.13
CA SER A 111 -17.51 19.61 50.71
C SER A 111 -17.85 18.14 50.41
N PHE A 112 -17.04 17.42 49.62
CA PHE A 112 -17.28 16.01 49.38
C PHE A 112 -16.70 15.16 50.51
N VAL A 113 -17.57 14.75 51.44
CA VAL A 113 -17.24 13.71 52.42
C VAL A 113 -17.80 12.38 51.89
N PRO A 114 -16.96 11.41 51.48
CA PRO A 114 -17.43 10.12 51.02
C PRO A 114 -18.22 9.44 52.15
N GLN A 115 -19.49 9.11 51.90
CA GLN A 115 -20.28 8.33 52.86
C GLN A 115 -19.91 6.85 52.74
N ASN A 116 -18.92 6.43 53.53
CA ASN A 116 -18.39 5.04 53.56
C ASN A 116 -19.40 3.96 53.98
N ASN A 117 -20.67 4.32 54.25
CA ASN A 117 -21.70 3.39 54.72
C ASN A 117 -22.89 3.28 53.74
N LEU A 118 -22.78 3.79 52.51
CA LEU A 118 -23.91 3.77 51.57
C LEU A 118 -24.31 2.35 51.12
N PHE A 119 -23.39 1.41 51.20
CA PHE A 119 -23.65 -0.01 50.95
C PHE A 119 -23.02 -0.81 52.08
N LYS A 120 -23.81 -1.08 53.12
CA LYS A 120 -23.53 -2.19 54.03
C LYS A 120 -24.02 -3.48 53.36
N GLU A 121 -23.24 -4.54 53.49
CA GLU A 121 -23.54 -5.90 53.00
C GLU A 121 -24.96 -6.38 53.35
#